data_AF-A0A0R2K6A9-F1
#
_entry.id   AF-A0A0R2K6A9-F1
#
_cell.length_a   1.000
_cell.length_b   1.000
_cell.length_c   1.000
_cell.angle_alpha   90.00
_cell.angle_beta   90.00
_cell.angle_gamma   90.00
#
_symmetry.space_group_name_H-M   'P 1'
#
loop_
_entity.id
_entity.type
_entity.pdbx_description
1 polymer ?
#
loop_
_entity_poly.entity_id
_entity_poly.type
_entity_poly.pdbx_seq_one_letter_code
_entity_poly.pdbx_strand_id
1 'polypeptide(L)' 'MLHKLMKIILTLGIFSLGLLSLPHSAKAAGANFTVERIASNQQNDPTVSYFDLKLKPNQTTEVKVKVTNLSNNLKYS' A
#
# COMPACT_ATOMS: atom_id res chain seq x y z
N MET A 1 -16.50 11.72 49.38
CA MET A 1 -15.65 12.28 48.30
C MET A 1 -14.95 11.23 47.45
N LEU A 2 -14.47 10.12 48.03
CA LEU A 2 -13.75 9.05 47.32
C LEU A 2 -14.50 8.44 46.12
N HIS A 3 -15.81 8.16 46.24
CA HIS A 3 -16.60 7.63 45.12
C HIS A 3 -16.78 8.60 43.95
N LYS A 4 -16.80 9.93 44.19
CA LYS A 4 -16.82 10.92 43.10
C LYS A 4 -15.47 10.93 42.37
N LEU A 5 -14.37 10.83 43.11
CA LEU A 5 -13.02 10.76 42.54
C LEU A 5 -12.82 9.49 41.69
N MET A 6 -13.26 8.33 42.17
CA MET A 6 -13.17 7.08 41.41
C MET A 6 -13.96 7.12 40.10
N LYS A 7 -15.16 7.72 40.10
CA LYS A 7 -15.95 7.90 38.87
C LYS A 7 -15.24 8.79 37.87
N ILE A 8 -14.63 9.89 38.32
CA ILE A 8 -13.86 10.80 37.46
C ILE A 8 -12.67 10.06 36.83
N ILE A 9 -11.91 9.31 37.62
CA ILE A 9 -10.77 8.52 37.13
C ILE A 9 -11.22 7.48 36.10
N LEU A 10 -12.33 6.79 36.37
CA LEU A 10 -12.88 5.79 35.45
C LEU A 10 -13.33 6.43 34.13
N THR A 11 -14.00 7.58 34.18
CA THR A 11 -14.42 8.30 32.96
C THR A 11 -13.23 8.79 32.15
N LEU A 12 -12.20 9.34 32.81
CA LEU A 12 -10.96 9.76 32.15
C LEU A 12 -10.20 8.57 31.53
N GLY A 13 -10.17 7.42 32.22
CA GLY A 13 -9.53 6.22 31.70
C GLY A 13 -10.24 5.64 30.46
N ILE A 14 -11.58 5.63 30.47
CA ILE A 14 -12.36 5.18 29.31
C ILE A 14 -12.20 6.16 28.15
N PHE A 15 -12.16 7.47 28.43
CA PHE A 15 -11.96 8.50 27.43
C PHE A 15 -10.57 8.42 26.77
N SER A 16 -9.52 8.18 27.56
CA SER A 16 -8.16 8.03 27.03
C SER A 16 -7.97 6.77 26.19
N LEU A 17 -8.63 5.67 26.54
CA LEU A 17 -8.66 4.44 25.72
C LEU A 17 -9.32 4.69 24.35
N GLY A 18 -10.34 5.55 24.29
CA GLY A 18 -10.96 5.97 23.03
C GLY A 18 -9.99 6.67 22.07
N LEU A 19 -9.06 7.46 22.60
CA LEU A 19 -8.05 8.15 21.78
C LEU A 19 -7.02 7.20 21.16
N LEU A 20 -6.76 6.04 21.78
CA LEU A 20 -5.87 5.02 21.23
C LEU A 20 -6.49 4.23 20.06
N SER A 21 -7.81 4.28 19.90
CA SER A 21 -8.53 3.61 18.81
C SER A 21 -8.53 4.41 17.50
N LEU A 22 -7.95 5.61 17.50
CA LEU A 22 -7.81 6.38 16.26
C LEU A 22 -6.94 5.60 15.27
N PRO A 23 -7.41 5.41 14.02
CA PRO A 23 -6.64 4.69 13.01
C PRO A 23 -5.35 5.45 12.73
N HIS A 24 -4.23 4.85 13.09
CA HIS A 24 -2.93 5.35 12.71
C HIS A 24 -2.65 4.85 11.29
N SER A 25 -2.53 5.78 10.34
CA SER A 25 -2.12 5.45 8.97
C SER A 25 -0.71 4.88 8.98
N ALA A 26 -0.60 3.56 9.00
CA ALA A 26 0.66 2.88 8.78
C ALA A 26 0.98 2.96 7.29
N LYS A 27 2.00 3.75 6.94
CA LYS A 27 2.60 3.67 5.61
C LYS A 27 3.41 2.38 5.57
N ALA A 28 3.09 1.49 4.63
CA ALA A 28 3.98 0.38 4.33
C ALA A 28 5.37 0.94 4.02
N ALA A 29 6.42 0.28 4.51
CA ALA A 29 7.78 0.61 4.10
C ALA A 29 7.82 0.53 2.57
N GLY A 30 8.06 1.67 1.92
CA GLY A 30 8.11 1.75 0.46
C GLY A 30 9.21 0.83 -0.06
N ALA A 31 8.94 0.12 -1.15
CA ALA A 31 10.02 -0.52 -1.88
C ALA A 31 10.92 0.57 -2.48
N ASN A 32 12.24 0.43 -2.35
CA ASN A 32 13.21 1.33 -2.98
C ASN A 32 13.32 1.10 -4.50
N PHE A 33 12.24 0.61 -5.11
CA PHE A 33 12.13 0.43 -6.54
C PHE A 33 10.65 0.41 -6.95
N THR A 34 10.38 0.73 -8.22
CA THR A 34 9.10 0.47 -8.87
C THR A 34 9.27 -0.56 -9.96
N VAL A 35 8.19 -1.30 -10.23
CA VAL A 35 8.09 -2.19 -11.38
C VAL A 35 6.88 -1.74 -12.19
N GLU A 36 7.11 -1.38 -13.43
CA GLU A 36 6.08 -0.93 -14.37
C GLU A 36 6.02 -1.90 -15.54
N ARG A 37 4.82 -2.32 -15.90
CA ARG A 37 4.60 -3.18 -17.06
C ARG A 37 4.72 -2.36 -18.34
N ILE A 38 5.56 -2.81 -19.28
CA ILE A 38 5.59 -2.27 -20.65
C ILE A 38 4.56 -3.05 -21.48
N ALA A 39 3.60 -2.35 -22.08
CA ALA A 39 2.55 -2.97 -22.87
C ALA A 39 3.12 -3.80 -24.02
N SER A 40 2.67 -5.05 -24.14
CA SER A 40 2.89 -5.84 -25.35
C SER A 40 1.86 -5.46 -26.41
N ASN A 41 2.24 -5.57 -27.68
CA ASN A 41 1.31 -5.42 -28.82
C ASN A 41 0.21 -6.49 -28.84
N GLN A 42 0.36 -7.59 -28.07
CA GLN A 42 -0.65 -8.64 -27.94
C GLN A 42 -1.53 -8.45 -26.70
N GLN A 43 -1.39 -7.33 -25.99
CA GLN A 43 -2.19 -7.04 -24.82
C GLN A 43 -3.64 -6.77 -25.24
N ASN A 44 -4.59 -7.35 -24.50
CA ASN A 44 -6.02 -7.13 -24.71
C ASN A 44 -6.44 -5.70 -24.30
N ASP A 45 -5.98 -5.24 -23.13
CA ASP A 45 -6.15 -3.86 -22.66
C ASP A 45 -4.78 -3.23 -22.31
N PRO A 46 -4.31 -2.20 -23.03
CA PRO A 46 -3.02 -1.58 -22.76
C PRO A 46 -3.01 -0.73 -21.48
N THR A 47 -4.16 -0.38 -20.91
CA THR A 47 -4.31 0.55 -19.78
C THR A 47 -4.14 -0.12 -18.42
N VAL A 48 -4.29 -1.45 -18.34
CA VAL A 48 -4.13 -2.20 -17.09
C VAL A 48 -2.65 -2.43 -16.75
N SER A 49 -2.36 -2.57 -15.46
CA SER A 49 -1.01 -2.77 -14.92
C SER A 49 -0.53 -4.22 -14.92
N TYR A 50 -1.39 -5.18 -15.27
CA TYR A 50 -1.07 -6.60 -15.38
C TYR A 50 -0.95 -7.06 -16.84
N PHE A 51 -0.39 -8.26 -17.06
CA PHE A 51 -0.31 -8.87 -18.39
C PHE A 51 -1.60 -9.62 -18.69
N ASP A 52 -2.30 -9.21 -19.75
CA ASP A 52 -3.49 -9.85 -20.31
C ASP A 52 -3.27 -10.01 -21.81
N LEU A 53 -2.69 -11.15 -22.20
CA LEU A 53 -2.15 -11.35 -23.54
C LEU A 53 -3.04 -12.27 -24.37
N LYS A 54 -3.32 -11.86 -25.60
CA LYS A 54 -4.02 -12.67 -26.59
C LYS A 54 -3.04 -13.38 -27.50
N LEU A 55 -2.81 -14.67 -27.23
CA LEU A 55 -1.86 -15.53 -27.96
C LEU A 55 -2.58 -16.69 -28.65
N LYS A 56 -2.02 -17.18 -29.76
CA LYS A 56 -2.46 -18.43 -30.38
C LYS A 56 -1.93 -19.64 -29.60
N PRO A 57 -2.53 -20.84 -29.75
CA PRO A 57 -1.96 -22.07 -29.20
C PRO A 57 -0.50 -22.25 -29.63
N ASN A 58 0.36 -22.64 -28.67
CA ASN A 58 1.81 -22.84 -28.85
C ASN A 58 2.61 -21.59 -29.27
N GLN A 59 2.03 -20.40 -29.17
CA GLN A 59 2.74 -19.15 -29.43
C GLN A 59 3.45 -18.66 -28.17
N THR A 60 4.75 -18.45 -28.26
CA THR A 60 5.54 -17.76 -27.23
C THR A 60 5.60 -16.27 -27.54
N THR A 61 5.62 -15.44 -26.50
CA THR A 61 5.91 -14.01 -26.64
C THR A 61 6.80 -13.52 -25.50
N GLU A 62 7.45 -12.39 -25.73
CA GLU A 62 8.25 -11.71 -24.72
C GLU A 62 7.39 -10.66 -24.00
N VAL A 63 7.45 -10.66 -22.66
CA VAL A 63 6.90 -9.60 -21.83
C VAL A 63 8.01 -8.71 -21.31
N LYS A 64 7.76 -7.41 -21.26
CA LYS A 64 8.75 -6.42 -20.83
C LYS A 64 8.27 -5.68 -19.59
N VAL A 65 9.20 -5.47 -18.68
CA VAL A 65 8.99 -4.67 -17.47
C VAL A 65 10.08 -3.63 -17.37
N LYS A 66 9.72 -2.45 -16.86
CA LYS A 66 10.66 -1.40 -16.48
C LYS A 66 10.81 -1.45 -14.97
N VAL A 67 12.04 -1.64 -14.50
CA VAL A 67 12.39 -1.55 -13.08
C VAL A 67 13.08 -0.21 -12.86
N THR A 68 12.58 0.59 -11.93
CA THR A 68 13.17 1.89 -11.58
C THR A 68 13.70 1.82 -10.16
N ASN A 69 15.00 2.07 -9.97
CA ASN A 69 15.63 2.12 -8.64
C ASN A 69 15.37 3.49 -7.98
N LEU A 70 14.85 3.47 -6.76
CA LEU A 70 14.51 4.64 -5.95
C LEU A 70 15.40 4.82 -4.70
N SER A 71 16.47 4.02 -4.53
CA SER A 71 17.35 4.08 -3.34
C SER A 71 17.95 5.47 -3.08
N ASN A 72 18.12 6.30 -4.11
CA ASN A 72 18.66 7.67 -3.99
C ASN A 72 17.56 8.76 -3.91
N ASN A 73 16.29 8.38 -4.00
CA ASN A 73 15.13 9.29 -3.98
C ASN A 73 14.41 9.31 -2.61
N LEU A 74 14.97 8.68 -1.58
CA LEU A 74 14.52 8.84 -0.19
C LEU A 74 14.98 10.19 0.38
N LYS A 75 14.46 11.30 -0.16
CA LYS A 75 14.43 12.56 0.59
C LYS A 75 13.18 12.55 1.45
N TYR A 76 13.37 12.11 2.69
CA TYR A 76 12.47 12.25 3.85
C TYR A 76 11.13 11.50 3.72
N SER A 77 11.02 10.38 4.44
CA SER A 77 9.75 9.84 4.93
C SER A 77 9.81 9.77 6.44
#